data_AF-A0A381V2W9-F1
#
_entry.id   AF-A0A381V2W9-F1
#
_cell.length_a   1.000
_cell.length_b   1.000
_cell.length_c   1.000
_cell.angle_alpha   90.00
_cell.angle_beta   90.00
_cell.angle_gamma   90.00
#
_symmetry.space_group_name_H-M   'P 1'
#
loop_
_entity.id
_entity.type
_entity.pdbx_description
1 polymer ?
#
loop_
_entity_poly.entity_id
_entity_poly.type
_entity_poly.pdbx_seq_one_letter_code
_entity_poly.pdbx_strand_id
1 'polypeptide(L)'
;NLYELHETAITLYQKNLFSEKGKPVLSYLSDRGLKKEILEQFKIGLAHETWRELLTLAKKKKMSNVTLEKTGLFLKTEKGTFDRFRKRIMFPIFNTAGRVVAFGGRALDPEDPAKYLNSPETPLYRKRDIFYGLHSARQPIREHGYAIFVEGYMDFLQLFQAGIQNVIALSGTALTERHALQIRKFTHRVVLAYDGDSAGIDASVRAGYLLLRFGIEPRIVQIPDGMDPDDWVRKSGADGLKEAVDKAVPVLPFHIQTKDAKSLPSVQRSEFIRDAVSQIAGVSDGIIRDDLLKSLAQEMRVEESDLLKNMNSQKQRNLKEPIPTFSRESNEIRLTSKVQKAQVILVKILAGEDLDARQIVRKKVHLELFLEPVLKKLAKLVIPIYDEIDYPAIVDQFDSDVERKLVTNIFMDGIDGSNLTSLVQDCIHTLKAHPIKENIREMRIRIRELEEAGEDPTEAIIEVAKLQEELKSISI
;
A
#
# COMPACT_ATOMS: atom_id res chain seq x y z
N ASN A 1 1.48 -27.43 12.52
CA ASN A 1 0.74 -27.13 11.27
C ASN A 1 0.47 -25.61 11.24
N LEU A 2 0.76 -24.89 10.13
CA LEU A 2 0.62 -23.42 10.06
C LEU A 2 -0.83 -22.96 10.25
N TYR A 3 -1.80 -23.71 9.72
CA TYR A 3 -3.22 -23.39 9.85
C TYR A 3 -3.70 -23.47 11.30
N GLU A 4 -3.28 -24.49 12.05
CA GLU A 4 -3.67 -24.67 13.44
C GLU A 4 -3.32 -23.45 14.31
N LEU A 5 -2.20 -22.79 14.03
CA LEU A 5 -1.79 -21.59 14.76
C LEU A 5 -2.66 -20.38 14.43
N HIS A 6 -3.08 -20.24 13.17
CA HIS A 6 -4.03 -19.19 12.78
C HIS A 6 -5.41 -19.43 13.41
N GLU A 7 -5.88 -20.68 13.48
CA GLU A 7 -7.13 -21.02 14.18
C GLU A 7 -7.03 -20.74 15.70
N THR A 8 -5.87 -21.05 16.29
CA THR A 8 -5.58 -20.69 17.69
C THR A 8 -5.62 -19.19 17.89
N ALA A 9 -5.04 -18.42 16.96
CA ALA A 9 -5.04 -16.96 17.01
C ALA A 9 -6.44 -16.37 16.84
N ILE A 10 -7.26 -16.88 15.92
CA ILE A 10 -8.68 -16.49 15.80
C ILE A 10 -9.41 -16.68 17.12
N THR A 11 -9.28 -17.87 17.72
CA THR A 11 -9.98 -18.22 18.96
C THR A 11 -9.54 -17.30 20.11
N LEU A 12 -8.24 -17.04 20.22
CA LEU A 12 -7.69 -16.11 21.21
C LEU A 12 -8.24 -14.70 21.01
N TYR A 13 -8.07 -14.13 19.81
CA TYR A 13 -8.42 -12.73 19.56
C TYR A 13 -9.92 -12.50 19.65
N GLN A 14 -10.75 -13.43 19.17
CA GLN A 14 -12.20 -13.32 19.31
C GLN A 14 -12.61 -13.37 20.79
N LYS A 15 -12.04 -14.30 21.58
CA LYS A 15 -12.27 -14.36 23.03
C LYS A 15 -11.87 -13.06 23.72
N ASN A 16 -10.74 -12.48 23.35
CA ASN A 16 -10.25 -11.21 23.91
C ASN A 16 -11.24 -10.06 23.64
N LEU A 17 -11.78 -9.97 22.42
CA LEU A 17 -12.74 -8.92 22.06
C LEU A 17 -14.03 -9.01 22.90
N PHE A 18 -14.53 -10.22 23.15
CA PHE A 18 -15.74 -10.44 23.96
C PHE A 18 -15.48 -10.57 25.47
N SER A 19 -14.26 -10.30 25.92
CA SER A 19 -13.92 -10.27 27.34
C SER A 19 -14.23 -8.92 27.98
N GLU A 20 -14.16 -8.85 29.32
CA GLU A 20 -14.26 -7.58 30.06
C GLU A 20 -13.26 -6.53 29.57
N LYS A 21 -12.02 -6.93 29.23
CA LYS A 21 -10.99 -6.02 28.70
C LYS A 21 -11.29 -5.56 27.27
N GLY A 22 -12.11 -6.30 26.53
CA GLY A 22 -12.52 -5.97 25.15
C GLY A 22 -13.72 -5.02 25.07
N LYS A 23 -14.45 -4.79 26.18
CA LYS A 23 -15.65 -3.91 26.21
C LYS A 23 -15.44 -2.53 25.58
N PRO A 24 -14.35 -1.79 25.86
CA PRO A 24 -14.13 -0.49 25.22
C PRO A 24 -14.00 -0.60 23.69
N VAL A 25 -13.37 -1.67 23.21
CA VAL A 25 -13.18 -1.92 21.77
C VAL A 25 -14.50 -2.35 21.12
N LEU A 26 -15.32 -3.15 21.81
CA LEU A 26 -16.68 -3.48 21.36
C LEU A 26 -17.57 -2.25 21.28
N SER A 27 -17.52 -1.35 22.27
CA SER A 27 -18.23 -0.07 22.22
C SER A 27 -17.79 0.72 21.00
N TYR A 28 -16.48 0.86 20.79
CA TYR A 28 -15.91 1.53 19.63
C TYR A 28 -16.41 0.96 18.28
N LEU A 29 -16.45 -0.37 18.13
CA LEU A 29 -16.95 -1.03 16.92
C LEU A 29 -18.47 -0.84 16.75
N SER A 30 -19.22 -0.82 17.86
CA SER A 30 -20.66 -0.59 17.87
C SER A 30 -20.99 0.87 17.53
N ASP A 31 -20.20 1.83 18.01
CA ASP A 31 -20.29 3.26 17.67
C ASP A 31 -19.96 3.48 16.18
N ARG A 32 -19.10 2.62 15.62
CA ARG A 32 -18.86 2.51 14.17
C ARG A 32 -19.98 1.76 13.43
N GLY A 33 -21.08 1.40 14.09
CA GLY A 33 -22.27 0.80 13.46
C GLY A 33 -22.17 -0.70 13.19
N LEU A 34 -21.09 -1.38 13.61
CA LEU A 34 -20.95 -2.83 13.41
C LEU A 34 -21.74 -3.60 14.47
N LYS A 35 -22.61 -4.51 14.02
CA LYS A 35 -23.41 -5.35 14.91
C LYS A 35 -22.60 -6.52 15.47
N LYS A 36 -22.99 -7.04 16.62
CA LYS A 36 -22.31 -8.18 17.25
C LYS A 36 -22.23 -9.40 16.31
N GLU A 37 -23.30 -9.65 15.56
CA GLU A 37 -23.41 -10.80 14.66
C GLU A 37 -22.36 -10.75 13.54
N ILE A 38 -22.08 -9.56 12.98
CA ILE A 38 -21.06 -9.41 11.94
C ILE A 38 -19.65 -9.63 12.50
N LEU A 39 -19.40 -9.16 13.74
CA LEU A 39 -18.14 -9.40 14.44
C LEU A 39 -17.92 -10.88 14.73
N GLU A 40 -18.98 -11.60 15.11
CA GLU A 40 -18.95 -13.04 15.36
C GLU A 40 -18.77 -13.86 14.08
N GLN A 41 -19.46 -13.47 13.00
CA GLN A 41 -19.42 -14.10 11.69
C GLN A 41 -18.02 -14.03 11.09
N PHE A 42 -17.41 -12.84 11.05
CA PHE A 42 -16.08 -12.62 10.47
C PHE A 42 -14.93 -12.79 11.46
N LYS A 43 -15.23 -13.31 12.65
CA LYS A 43 -14.25 -13.64 13.69
C LYS A 43 -13.37 -12.45 14.08
N ILE A 44 -13.95 -11.25 14.07
CA ILE A 44 -13.25 -10.04 14.50
C ILE A 44 -12.81 -10.21 15.95
N GLY A 45 -11.59 -9.76 16.24
CA GLY A 45 -10.93 -10.00 17.51
C GLY A 45 -10.13 -8.81 18.03
N LEU A 46 -9.47 -9.02 19.15
CA LEU A 46 -8.61 -8.06 19.82
C LEU A 46 -7.27 -8.71 20.19
N ALA A 47 -6.17 -8.15 19.70
CA ALA A 47 -4.85 -8.43 20.24
C ALA A 47 -4.61 -7.48 21.42
N HIS A 48 -4.37 -8.04 22.61
CA HIS A 48 -4.04 -7.26 23.80
C HIS A 48 -2.70 -6.53 23.66
N GLU A 49 -2.45 -5.57 24.54
CA GLU A 49 -1.16 -4.88 24.67
C GLU A 49 -0.15 -5.76 25.42
N THR A 50 0.10 -6.96 24.91
CA THR A 50 0.99 -7.95 25.53
C THR A 50 1.94 -8.52 24.49
N TRP A 51 3.17 -8.83 24.90
CA TRP A 51 4.24 -9.21 23.97
C TRP A 51 4.24 -10.69 23.57
N ARG A 52 3.59 -11.58 24.33
CA ARG A 52 3.76 -13.04 24.21
C ARG A 52 2.48 -13.84 24.50
N GLU A 53 1.29 -13.26 24.36
CA GLU A 53 0.02 -13.94 24.68
C GLU A 53 -0.23 -15.11 23.71
N LEU A 54 -0.16 -14.85 22.40
CA LEU A 54 -0.28 -15.88 21.38
C LEU A 54 0.93 -16.82 21.41
N LEU A 55 2.14 -16.29 21.64
CA LEU A 55 3.36 -17.09 21.75
C LEU A 55 3.26 -18.13 22.87
N THR A 56 2.69 -17.76 24.02
CA THR A 56 2.49 -18.66 25.15
C THR A 56 1.57 -19.82 24.79
N LEU A 57 0.47 -19.55 24.07
CA LEU A 57 -0.42 -20.59 23.56
C LEU A 57 0.26 -21.49 22.53
N ALA A 58 1.04 -20.90 21.61
CA ALA A 58 1.76 -21.65 20.59
C ALA A 58 2.81 -22.60 21.21
N LYS A 59 3.54 -22.13 22.23
CA LYS A 59 4.49 -22.95 23.00
C LYS A 59 3.79 -24.07 23.79
N LYS A 60 2.65 -23.79 24.41
CA LYS A 60 1.83 -24.81 25.10
C LYS A 60 1.38 -25.92 24.16
N LYS A 61 1.11 -25.58 22.90
CA LYS A 61 0.80 -26.52 21.81
C LYS A 61 2.04 -27.19 21.19
N LYS A 62 3.24 -27.00 21.75
CA LYS A 62 4.51 -27.56 21.29
C LYS A 62 4.81 -27.25 19.81
N MET A 63 4.42 -26.07 19.33
CA MET A 63 4.70 -25.66 17.96
C MET A 63 6.19 -25.35 17.77
N SER A 64 6.77 -25.81 16.67
CA SER A 64 8.18 -25.60 16.36
C SER A 64 8.48 -24.15 16.01
N ASN A 65 9.70 -23.68 16.29
CA ASN A 65 10.16 -22.33 15.95
C ASN A 65 10.03 -22.05 14.43
N VAL A 66 10.32 -23.04 13.59
CA VAL A 66 10.13 -22.95 12.13
C VAL A 66 8.66 -22.68 11.76
N THR A 67 7.71 -23.25 12.50
CA THR A 67 6.29 -22.97 12.31
C THR A 67 5.98 -21.52 12.68
N LEU A 68 6.46 -21.05 13.84
CA LEU A 68 6.22 -19.68 14.32
C LEU A 68 6.71 -18.64 13.29
N GLU A 69 7.94 -18.79 12.82
CA GLU A 69 8.56 -17.89 11.83
C GLU A 69 7.76 -17.81 10.52
N LYS A 70 7.26 -18.96 10.03
CA LYS A 70 6.53 -19.03 8.76
C LYS A 70 5.09 -18.54 8.82
N THR A 71 4.53 -18.28 10.01
CA THR A 71 3.13 -17.82 10.13
C THR A 71 2.95 -16.33 9.89
N GLY A 72 4.01 -15.53 10.04
CA GLY A 72 3.89 -14.08 10.04
C GLY A 72 3.14 -13.49 11.24
N LEU A 73 2.79 -14.31 12.25
CA LEU A 73 2.15 -13.86 13.49
C LEU A 73 3.15 -13.44 14.58
N PHE A 74 4.45 -13.69 14.34
CA PHE A 74 5.52 -13.38 15.28
C PHE A 74 6.61 -12.52 14.64
N LEU A 75 7.28 -11.75 15.48
CA LEU A 75 8.51 -11.05 15.18
C LEU A 75 9.65 -11.74 15.93
N LYS A 76 10.72 -12.08 15.20
CA LYS A 76 11.95 -12.60 15.79
C LYS A 76 12.98 -11.48 15.82
N THR A 77 13.55 -11.25 16.99
CA THR A 77 14.66 -10.32 17.21
C THR A 77 15.76 -11.06 17.98
N GLU A 78 16.90 -10.40 18.19
CA GLU A 78 17.98 -10.94 19.03
C GLU A 78 17.53 -11.25 20.47
N LYS A 79 16.56 -10.47 20.97
CA LYS A 79 15.98 -10.57 22.32
C LYS A 79 14.87 -11.61 22.43
N GLY A 80 14.57 -12.31 21.33
CA GLY A 80 13.64 -13.44 21.30
C GLY A 80 12.48 -13.28 20.33
N THR A 81 11.44 -14.06 20.56
CA THR A 81 10.22 -14.09 19.72
C THR A 81 9.08 -13.38 20.44
N PHE A 82 8.32 -12.59 19.70
CA PHE A 82 7.23 -11.77 20.22
C PHE A 82 6.03 -11.80 19.28
N ASP A 83 4.83 -11.59 19.81
CA ASP A 83 3.59 -11.45 19.04
C ASP A 83 3.70 -10.23 18.13
N ARG A 84 3.43 -10.39 16.83
CA ARG A 84 3.49 -9.29 15.86
C ARG A 84 2.41 -8.24 16.10
N PHE A 85 1.19 -8.70 16.36
CA PHE A 85 0.02 -7.86 16.56
C PHE A 85 -0.21 -7.63 18.05
N ARG A 86 -0.31 -6.36 18.43
CA ARG A 86 -0.49 -5.92 19.82
C ARG A 86 -1.35 -4.67 19.83
N LYS A 87 -2.24 -4.54 20.80
CA LYS A 87 -3.15 -3.39 20.97
C LYS A 87 -3.91 -3.03 19.68
N ARG A 88 -4.46 -4.05 19.01
CA ARG A 88 -5.08 -3.93 17.68
C ARG A 88 -6.40 -4.67 17.58
N ILE A 89 -7.35 -4.08 16.88
CA ILE A 89 -8.53 -4.80 16.37
C ILE A 89 -8.06 -5.72 15.25
N MET A 90 -8.39 -6.99 15.35
CA MET A 90 -7.91 -8.04 14.48
C MET A 90 -8.98 -8.44 13.45
N PHE A 91 -8.60 -8.41 12.18
CA PHE A 91 -9.42 -8.78 11.02
C PHE A 91 -8.82 -10.05 10.40
N PRO A 92 -9.37 -11.24 10.67
CA PRO A 92 -8.83 -12.48 10.12
C PRO A 92 -9.05 -12.56 8.62
N ILE A 93 -8.01 -12.89 7.87
CA ILE A 93 -8.06 -13.01 6.41
C ILE A 93 -8.17 -14.48 6.05
N PHE A 94 -9.22 -14.82 5.32
CA PHE A 94 -9.54 -16.19 4.90
C PHE A 94 -9.20 -16.40 3.42
N ASN A 95 -8.66 -17.58 3.10
CA ASN A 95 -8.54 -18.00 1.70
C ASN A 95 -9.91 -18.41 1.14
N THR A 96 -9.97 -18.72 -0.16
CA THR A 96 -11.22 -19.10 -0.84
C THR A 96 -11.89 -20.37 -0.30
N ALA A 97 -11.15 -21.23 0.40
CA ALA A 97 -11.67 -22.42 1.07
C ALA A 97 -12.19 -22.13 2.50
N GLY A 98 -12.17 -20.86 2.94
CA GLY A 98 -12.63 -20.46 4.27
C GLY A 98 -11.66 -20.75 5.40
N ARG A 99 -10.38 -21.07 5.10
CA ARG A 99 -9.34 -21.22 6.13
C ARG A 99 -8.65 -19.90 6.38
N VAL A 100 -8.39 -19.57 7.64
CA VAL A 100 -7.61 -18.38 7.98
C VAL A 100 -6.15 -18.56 7.57
N VAL A 101 -5.59 -17.53 6.94
CA VAL A 101 -4.23 -17.53 6.39
C VAL A 101 -3.38 -16.34 6.80
N ALA A 102 -4.01 -15.28 7.33
CA ALA A 102 -3.36 -14.06 7.77
C ALA A 102 -4.31 -13.19 8.61
N PHE A 103 -3.81 -12.04 9.06
CA PHE A 103 -4.61 -11.03 9.75
C PHE A 103 -4.25 -9.63 9.26
N GLY A 104 -5.26 -8.76 9.20
CA GLY A 104 -5.12 -7.32 9.32
C GLY A 104 -5.30 -6.89 10.78
N GLY A 105 -4.58 -5.85 11.19
CA GLY A 105 -4.63 -5.32 12.56
C GLY A 105 -4.74 -3.81 12.55
N ARG A 106 -5.88 -3.27 12.99
CA ARG A 106 -6.08 -1.83 13.12
C ARG A 106 -5.61 -1.35 14.49
N ALA A 107 -4.73 -0.35 14.52
CA ALA A 107 -4.27 0.26 15.77
C ALA A 107 -5.43 0.87 16.54
N LEU A 108 -5.45 0.63 17.86
CA LEU A 108 -6.34 1.33 18.79
C LEU A 108 -5.73 2.66 19.25
N ASP A 109 -4.40 2.75 19.23
CA ASP A 109 -3.65 3.95 19.57
C ASP A 109 -3.55 4.87 18.33
N PRO A 110 -4.09 6.10 18.38
CA PRO A 110 -3.98 7.05 17.27
C PRO A 110 -2.54 7.42 16.92
N GLU A 111 -1.62 7.34 17.89
CA GLU A 111 -0.21 7.67 17.72
C GLU A 111 0.61 6.50 17.15
N ASP A 112 -0.01 5.34 16.94
CA ASP A 112 0.66 4.21 16.29
C ASP A 112 1.01 4.59 14.83
N PRO A 113 2.28 4.44 14.41
CA PRO A 113 2.72 4.87 13.09
C PRO A 113 2.06 4.12 11.93
N ALA A 114 1.39 2.98 12.21
CA ALA A 114 0.65 2.20 11.24
C ALA A 114 -0.81 2.00 11.69
N LYS A 115 -1.70 2.88 11.20
CA LYS A 115 -3.17 2.78 11.38
C LYS A 115 -3.69 1.37 11.08
N TYR A 116 -3.21 0.74 10.01
CA TYR A 116 -3.42 -0.68 9.71
C TYR A 116 -2.08 -1.39 9.50
N LEU A 117 -1.97 -2.60 10.07
CA LEU A 117 -0.85 -3.50 9.90
C LEU A 117 -1.36 -4.82 9.37
N ASN A 118 -0.90 -5.25 8.19
CA ASN A 118 -1.20 -6.58 7.67
C ASN A 118 -0.08 -7.57 8.03
N SER A 119 -0.42 -8.86 8.02
CA SER A 119 0.57 -9.94 7.98
C SER A 119 1.58 -9.70 6.85
N PRO A 120 2.86 -10.09 7.03
CA PRO A 120 3.82 -10.11 5.93
C PRO A 120 3.44 -11.20 4.92
N GLU A 121 4.14 -11.27 3.78
CA GLU A 121 4.03 -12.41 2.87
C GLU A 121 4.42 -13.70 3.59
N THR A 122 3.64 -14.77 3.42
CA THR A 122 3.89 -16.09 4.03
C THR A 122 3.59 -17.21 3.03
N PRO A 123 3.93 -18.48 3.34
CA PRO A 123 3.49 -19.61 2.53
C PRO A 123 1.96 -19.74 2.42
N LEU A 124 1.20 -19.20 3.38
CA LEU A 124 -0.27 -19.24 3.38
C LEU A 124 -0.91 -17.98 2.77
N TYR A 125 -0.20 -16.85 2.78
CA TYR A 125 -0.77 -15.54 2.49
C TYR A 125 0.11 -14.75 1.53
N ARG A 126 -0.49 -14.37 0.40
CA ARG A 126 0.09 -13.45 -0.56
C ARG A 126 -0.86 -12.31 -0.82
N LYS A 127 -0.49 -11.08 -0.48
CA LYS A 127 -1.37 -9.90 -0.56
C LYS A 127 -1.91 -9.68 -1.97
N ARG A 128 -1.09 -9.97 -2.98
CA ARG A 128 -1.43 -9.77 -4.39
C ARG A 128 -2.45 -10.77 -4.94
N ASP A 129 -2.78 -11.84 -4.20
CA ASP A 129 -3.57 -12.97 -4.70
C ASP A 129 -4.82 -13.25 -3.81
N ILE A 130 -5.23 -12.29 -2.97
CA ILE A 130 -6.26 -12.51 -1.96
C ILE A 130 -7.15 -11.30 -1.74
N PHE A 131 -8.45 -11.55 -1.72
CA PHE A 131 -9.45 -10.58 -1.32
C PHE A 131 -9.98 -10.91 0.07
N TYR A 132 -10.09 -9.90 0.92
CA TYR A 132 -10.82 -10.03 2.17
C TYR A 132 -12.30 -10.28 1.88
N GLY A 133 -12.89 -11.23 2.61
CA GLY A 133 -14.31 -11.55 2.50
C GLY A 133 -14.74 -12.46 1.35
N LEU A 134 -13.85 -12.77 0.39
CA LEU A 134 -14.22 -13.56 -0.81
C LEU A 134 -14.80 -14.96 -0.49
N HIS A 135 -14.33 -15.61 0.57
CA HIS A 135 -14.86 -16.89 1.03
C HIS A 135 -16.39 -16.84 1.31
N SER A 136 -16.87 -15.72 1.86
CA SER A 136 -18.29 -15.47 2.14
C SER A 136 -19.04 -14.88 0.95
N ALA A 137 -18.37 -14.05 0.14
CA ALA A 137 -19.00 -13.36 -0.99
C ALA A 137 -19.07 -14.19 -2.27
N ARG A 138 -18.34 -15.32 -2.40
CA ARG A 138 -18.25 -16.11 -3.65
C ARG A 138 -19.60 -16.55 -4.22
N GLN A 139 -20.55 -16.90 -3.37
CA GLN A 139 -21.89 -17.33 -3.79
C GLN A 139 -22.75 -16.11 -4.15
N PRO A 140 -22.87 -15.09 -3.28
CA PRO A 140 -23.53 -13.83 -3.65
C PRO A 140 -23.01 -13.22 -4.96
N ILE A 141 -21.70 -13.23 -5.22
CA ILE A 141 -21.11 -12.75 -6.47
C ILE A 141 -21.64 -13.51 -7.68
N ARG A 142 -21.75 -14.84 -7.59
CA ARG A 142 -22.29 -15.67 -8.68
C ARG A 142 -23.78 -15.42 -8.90
N GLU A 143 -24.54 -15.29 -7.82
CA GLU A 143 -25.99 -15.06 -7.86
C GLU A 143 -26.34 -13.69 -8.44
N HIS A 144 -25.61 -12.64 -8.04
CA HIS A 144 -25.79 -11.29 -8.57
C HIS A 144 -25.17 -11.11 -9.97
N GLY A 145 -24.23 -11.98 -10.35
CA GLY A 145 -23.49 -11.88 -11.61
C GLY A 145 -22.39 -10.83 -11.62
N TYR A 146 -22.13 -10.12 -10.51
CA TYR A 146 -21.05 -9.14 -10.37
C TYR A 146 -20.52 -9.06 -8.93
N ALA A 147 -19.29 -8.58 -8.78
CA ALA A 147 -18.67 -8.32 -7.49
C ALA A 147 -18.52 -6.81 -7.25
N ILE A 148 -18.64 -6.37 -5.99
CA ILE A 148 -18.35 -5.00 -5.57
C ILE A 148 -16.99 -4.97 -4.88
N PHE A 149 -16.08 -4.11 -5.32
CA PHE A 149 -14.77 -3.95 -4.71
C PHE A 149 -14.73 -2.68 -3.87
N VAL A 150 -14.27 -2.82 -2.63
CA VAL A 150 -13.99 -1.72 -1.70
C VAL A 150 -12.55 -1.77 -1.22
N GLU A 151 -12.06 -0.69 -0.61
CA GLU A 151 -10.67 -0.60 -0.18
C GLU A 151 -10.42 -1.30 1.16
N GLY A 152 -11.25 -1.03 2.16
CA GLY A 152 -11.00 -1.36 3.55
C GLY A 152 -11.76 -2.56 4.11
N TYR A 153 -11.27 -3.04 5.26
CA TYR A 153 -11.98 -4.06 6.05
C TYR A 153 -13.33 -3.54 6.59
N MET A 154 -13.36 -2.28 7.00
CA MET A 154 -14.57 -1.65 7.58
C MET A 154 -15.66 -1.50 6.52
N ASP A 155 -15.32 -1.03 5.32
CA ASP A 155 -16.24 -0.94 4.18
C ASP A 155 -16.87 -2.31 3.90
N PHE A 156 -16.04 -3.35 3.82
CA PHE A 156 -16.54 -4.71 3.62
C PHE A 156 -17.54 -5.10 4.69
N LEU A 157 -17.20 -4.95 5.98
CA LEU A 157 -18.07 -5.39 7.07
C LEU A 157 -19.39 -4.60 7.08
N GLN A 158 -19.30 -3.28 6.86
CA GLN A 158 -20.44 -2.37 6.86
C GLN A 158 -21.40 -2.66 5.71
N LEU A 159 -20.90 -2.84 4.49
CA LEU A 159 -21.72 -3.18 3.33
C LEU A 159 -22.31 -4.59 3.44
N PHE A 160 -21.51 -5.56 3.89
CA PHE A 160 -21.96 -6.94 4.02
C PHE A 160 -23.11 -7.06 5.04
N GLN A 161 -22.99 -6.42 6.21
CA GLN A 161 -24.08 -6.42 7.20
C GLN A 161 -25.31 -5.62 6.74
N ALA A 162 -25.13 -4.69 5.81
CA ALA A 162 -26.21 -3.90 5.20
C ALA A 162 -26.94 -4.66 4.06
N GLY A 163 -26.58 -5.93 3.84
CA GLY A 163 -27.20 -6.80 2.85
C GLY A 163 -26.55 -6.75 1.46
N ILE A 164 -25.46 -6.01 1.28
CA ILE A 164 -24.68 -5.96 0.04
C ILE A 164 -23.60 -7.05 0.13
N GLN A 165 -23.99 -8.31 -0.10
CA GLN A 165 -23.17 -9.48 0.24
C GLN A 165 -22.21 -9.93 -0.87
N ASN A 166 -22.32 -9.36 -2.08
CA ASN A 166 -21.38 -9.57 -3.18
C ASN A 166 -20.17 -8.60 -3.14
N VAL A 167 -19.89 -8.01 -1.97
CA VAL A 167 -18.74 -7.13 -1.72
C VAL A 167 -17.49 -7.92 -1.33
N ILE A 168 -16.31 -7.46 -1.75
CA ILE A 168 -14.99 -7.93 -1.30
C ILE A 168 -14.02 -6.74 -1.18
N ALA A 169 -12.97 -6.88 -0.37
CA ALA A 169 -11.98 -5.81 -0.18
C ALA A 169 -10.55 -6.23 -0.56
N LEU A 170 -9.77 -5.25 -1.04
CA LEU A 170 -8.32 -5.41 -1.27
C LEU A 170 -7.51 -5.31 0.02
N SER A 171 -7.94 -4.46 0.95
CA SER A 171 -7.45 -4.37 2.31
C SER A 171 -5.95 -4.04 2.45
N GLY A 172 -5.53 -2.90 1.86
CA GLY A 172 -4.18 -2.37 2.01
C GLY A 172 -3.20 -2.82 0.93
N THR A 173 -3.70 -3.07 -0.28
CA THR A 173 -2.90 -3.29 -1.50
C THR A 173 -3.66 -2.78 -2.72
N ALA A 174 -2.95 -2.42 -3.79
CA ALA A 174 -3.57 -2.09 -5.05
C ALA A 174 -4.11 -3.35 -5.74
N LEU A 175 -5.13 -3.18 -6.61
CA LEU A 175 -5.60 -4.28 -7.46
C LEU A 175 -4.45 -4.78 -8.34
N THR A 176 -4.33 -6.10 -8.49
CA THR A 176 -3.27 -6.73 -9.28
C THR A 176 -3.87 -7.61 -10.38
N GLU A 177 -3.04 -8.00 -11.34
CA GLU A 177 -3.42 -8.98 -12.37
C GLU A 177 -3.90 -10.31 -11.76
N ARG A 178 -3.30 -10.73 -10.64
CA ARG A 178 -3.64 -11.97 -9.96
C ARG A 178 -5.01 -11.89 -9.29
N HIS A 179 -5.36 -10.73 -8.74
CA HIS A 179 -6.70 -10.43 -8.28
C HIS A 179 -7.72 -10.48 -9.42
N ALA A 180 -7.42 -9.86 -10.56
CA ALA A 180 -8.28 -9.91 -11.75
C ALA A 180 -8.51 -11.36 -12.23
N LEU A 181 -7.44 -12.16 -12.35
CA LEU A 181 -7.54 -13.57 -12.71
C LEU A 181 -8.31 -14.41 -11.68
N GLN A 182 -8.23 -14.07 -10.39
CA GLN A 182 -8.97 -14.75 -9.33
C GLN A 182 -10.46 -14.45 -9.41
N ILE A 183 -10.85 -13.17 -9.53
CA ILE A 183 -12.27 -12.79 -9.56
C ILE A 183 -12.95 -13.25 -10.85
N ARG A 184 -12.22 -13.33 -11.97
CA ARG A 184 -12.75 -13.81 -13.27
C ARG A 184 -13.34 -15.22 -13.21
N LYS A 185 -12.96 -16.02 -12.20
CA LYS A 185 -13.51 -17.37 -11.96
C LYS A 185 -14.95 -17.35 -11.43
N PHE A 186 -15.43 -16.20 -10.97
CA PHE A 186 -16.73 -16.00 -10.34
C PHE A 186 -17.63 -15.08 -11.14
N THR A 187 -17.08 -14.04 -11.79
CA THR A 187 -17.83 -13.07 -12.58
C THR A 187 -16.96 -12.39 -13.64
N HIS A 188 -17.59 -11.91 -14.70
CA HIS A 188 -17.02 -11.03 -15.72
C HIS A 188 -17.39 -9.56 -15.54
N ARG A 189 -18.05 -9.19 -14.43
CA ARG A 189 -18.45 -7.80 -14.13
C ARG A 189 -18.04 -7.43 -12.71
N VAL A 190 -17.41 -6.27 -12.56
CA VAL A 190 -16.98 -5.72 -11.27
C VAL A 190 -17.46 -4.28 -11.15
N VAL A 191 -17.96 -3.93 -9.98
CA VAL A 191 -18.33 -2.57 -9.60
C VAL A 191 -17.29 -2.08 -8.58
N LEU A 192 -16.59 -1.01 -8.90
CA LEU A 192 -15.58 -0.37 -8.05
C LEU A 192 -16.27 0.71 -7.21
N ALA A 193 -16.21 0.57 -5.89
CA ALA A 193 -16.75 1.52 -4.92
C ALA A 193 -15.61 1.90 -3.94
N TYR A 194 -14.69 2.73 -4.43
CA TYR A 194 -13.55 3.24 -3.65
C TYR A 194 -13.83 4.64 -3.14
N ASP A 195 -12.99 5.11 -2.21
CA ASP A 195 -13.20 6.36 -1.48
C ASP A 195 -13.40 7.55 -2.43
N GLY A 196 -14.29 8.48 -2.04
CA GLY A 196 -14.64 9.68 -2.82
C GLY A 196 -13.58 10.79 -2.74
N ASP A 197 -12.31 10.45 -2.53
CA ASP A 197 -11.20 11.38 -2.59
C ASP A 197 -10.40 11.23 -3.89
N SER A 198 -9.43 12.12 -4.13
CA SER A 198 -8.64 12.08 -5.35
C SER A 198 -7.84 10.78 -5.51
N ALA A 199 -7.39 10.18 -4.41
CA ALA A 199 -6.62 8.94 -4.43
C ALA A 199 -7.52 7.74 -4.79
N GLY A 200 -8.73 7.66 -4.22
CA GLY A 200 -9.74 6.65 -4.50
C GLY A 200 -10.31 6.74 -5.91
N ILE A 201 -10.52 7.96 -6.43
CA ILE A 201 -10.89 8.21 -7.84
C ILE A 201 -9.80 7.68 -8.78
N ASP A 202 -8.55 8.07 -8.57
CA ASP A 202 -7.44 7.61 -9.40
C ASP A 202 -7.22 6.09 -9.28
N ALA A 203 -7.44 5.53 -8.09
CA ALA A 203 -7.40 4.08 -7.86
C ALA A 203 -8.51 3.35 -8.62
N SER A 204 -9.71 3.92 -8.69
CA SER A 204 -10.85 3.37 -9.43
C SER A 204 -10.58 3.34 -10.93
N VAL A 205 -10.04 4.43 -11.48
CA VAL A 205 -9.67 4.50 -12.91
C VAL A 205 -8.61 3.45 -13.24
N ARG A 206 -7.52 3.38 -12.46
CA ARG A 206 -6.46 2.38 -12.67
C ARG A 206 -6.99 0.95 -12.57
N ALA A 207 -7.80 0.67 -11.55
CA ALA A 207 -8.41 -0.65 -11.36
C ALA A 207 -9.35 -1.01 -12.52
N GLY A 208 -10.14 -0.06 -13.01
CA GLY A 208 -11.05 -0.26 -14.14
C GLY A 208 -10.30 -0.66 -15.41
N TYR A 209 -9.27 0.10 -15.80
CA TYR A 209 -8.47 -0.27 -16.97
C TYR A 209 -7.77 -1.61 -16.79
N LEU A 210 -7.23 -1.91 -15.61
CA LEU A 210 -6.63 -3.21 -15.32
C LEU A 210 -7.64 -4.36 -15.53
N LEU A 211 -8.86 -4.23 -15.03
CA LEU A 211 -9.92 -5.25 -15.19
C LEU A 211 -10.27 -5.49 -16.67
N LEU A 212 -10.35 -4.44 -17.48
CA LEU A 212 -10.58 -4.56 -18.92
C LEU A 212 -9.50 -5.39 -19.61
N ARG A 213 -8.23 -5.27 -19.19
CA ARG A 213 -7.12 -6.09 -19.76
C ARG A 213 -7.36 -7.59 -19.60
N PHE A 214 -8.12 -7.98 -18.58
CA PHE A 214 -8.47 -9.37 -18.29
C PHE A 214 -9.88 -9.76 -18.77
N GLY A 215 -10.56 -8.91 -19.55
CA GLY A 215 -11.91 -9.18 -20.06
C GLY A 215 -12.97 -9.18 -18.97
N ILE A 216 -12.80 -8.32 -17.97
CA ILE A 216 -13.80 -8.07 -16.91
C ILE A 216 -14.35 -6.66 -17.17
N GLU A 217 -15.66 -6.53 -17.25
CA GLU A 217 -16.36 -5.25 -17.39
C GLU A 217 -16.32 -4.48 -16.06
N PRO A 218 -15.61 -3.35 -15.96
CA PRO A 218 -15.64 -2.50 -14.78
C PRO A 218 -16.76 -1.47 -14.89
N ARG A 219 -17.45 -1.25 -13.77
CA ARG A 219 -18.27 -0.06 -13.52
C ARG A 219 -17.75 0.64 -12.28
N ILE A 220 -17.88 1.96 -12.21
CA ILE A 220 -17.39 2.77 -11.10
C ILE A 220 -18.58 3.49 -10.46
N VAL A 221 -18.71 3.34 -9.15
CA VAL A 221 -19.63 4.13 -8.34
C VAL A 221 -18.95 5.44 -8.00
N GLN A 222 -19.64 6.55 -8.24
CA GLN A 222 -19.19 7.85 -7.77
C GLN A 222 -19.58 8.00 -6.30
N ILE A 223 -18.64 7.70 -5.39
CA ILE A 223 -18.79 7.97 -3.96
C ILE A 223 -18.75 9.49 -3.73
N PRO A 224 -19.63 10.08 -2.89
CA PRO A 224 -19.59 11.50 -2.56
C PRO A 224 -18.25 11.95 -2.00
N ASP A 225 -17.89 13.19 -2.34
CA ASP A 225 -16.61 13.79 -1.95
C ASP A 225 -16.36 13.68 -0.44
N GLY A 226 -15.19 13.15 -0.09
CA GLY A 226 -14.75 13.00 1.31
C GLY A 226 -15.51 11.93 2.12
N MET A 227 -16.26 11.05 1.46
CA MET A 227 -16.86 9.86 2.08
C MET A 227 -16.18 8.58 1.58
N ASP A 228 -16.20 7.55 2.42
CA ASP A 228 -15.95 6.16 2.05
C ASP A 228 -17.30 5.38 2.00
N PRO A 229 -17.34 4.16 1.44
CA PRO A 229 -18.56 3.35 1.41
C PRO A 229 -19.13 3.05 2.80
N ASP A 230 -18.29 2.86 3.82
CA ASP A 230 -18.72 2.72 5.22
C ASP A 230 -19.52 3.95 5.68
N ASP A 231 -18.93 5.14 5.57
CA ASP A 231 -19.52 6.41 5.95
C ASP A 231 -20.82 6.69 5.20
N TRP A 232 -20.89 6.38 3.90
CA TRP A 232 -22.12 6.54 3.12
C TRP A 232 -23.24 5.66 3.69
N VAL A 233 -22.99 4.36 3.86
CA VAL A 233 -24.00 3.43 4.38
C VAL A 233 -24.43 3.80 5.80
N ARG A 234 -23.51 4.26 6.65
CA ARG A 234 -23.85 4.68 8.02
C ARG A 234 -24.71 5.94 8.07
N LYS A 235 -24.45 6.91 7.19
CA LYS A 235 -25.19 8.20 7.18
C LYS A 235 -26.53 8.11 6.47
N SER A 236 -26.61 7.39 5.36
CA SER A 236 -27.75 7.44 4.44
C SER A 236 -28.45 6.09 4.24
N GLY A 237 -27.99 5.03 4.91
CA GLY A 237 -28.47 3.68 4.70
C GLY A 237 -27.92 3.02 3.43
N ALA A 238 -28.30 1.76 3.21
CA ALA A 238 -27.78 0.95 2.10
C ALA A 238 -28.37 1.31 0.75
N ASP A 239 -29.59 1.87 0.72
CA ASP A 239 -30.37 2.00 -0.52
C ASP A 239 -29.76 3.01 -1.48
N GLY A 240 -29.21 4.12 -0.97
CA GLY A 240 -28.50 5.10 -1.79
C GLY A 240 -27.26 4.49 -2.48
N LEU A 241 -26.50 3.65 -1.77
CA LEU A 241 -25.35 2.97 -2.36
C LEU A 241 -25.79 1.90 -3.38
N LYS A 242 -26.87 1.15 -3.12
CA LYS A 242 -27.43 0.19 -4.08
C LYS A 242 -27.88 0.88 -5.37
N GLU A 243 -28.59 1.99 -5.26
CA GLU A 243 -28.99 2.79 -6.41
C GLU A 243 -27.77 3.33 -7.18
N ALA A 244 -26.72 3.75 -6.46
CA ALA A 244 -25.48 4.20 -7.08
C ALA A 244 -24.71 3.06 -7.78
N VAL A 245 -24.77 1.83 -7.25
CA VAL A 245 -24.24 0.62 -7.89
C VAL A 245 -24.99 0.31 -9.19
N ASP A 246 -26.32 0.46 -9.20
CA ASP A 246 -27.13 0.26 -10.40
C ASP A 246 -26.84 1.32 -11.49
N LYS A 247 -26.52 2.54 -11.06
CA LYS A 247 -26.14 3.67 -11.93
C LYS A 247 -24.64 3.75 -12.22
N ALA A 248 -23.85 2.78 -11.77
CA ALA A 248 -22.40 2.82 -11.90
C ALA A 248 -21.96 2.94 -13.36
N VAL A 249 -21.00 3.84 -13.61
CA VAL A 249 -20.61 4.27 -14.95
C VAL A 249 -19.42 3.47 -15.47
N PRO A 250 -19.27 3.27 -16.80
CA PRO A 250 -18.09 2.63 -17.35
C PRO A 250 -16.81 3.45 -17.09
N VAL A 251 -15.65 2.78 -17.07
CA VAL A 251 -14.36 3.39 -16.70
C VAL A 251 -13.96 4.57 -17.56
N LEU A 252 -14.16 4.51 -18.88
CA LEU A 252 -13.72 5.56 -19.80
C LEU A 252 -14.54 6.87 -19.61
N PRO A 253 -15.88 6.85 -19.65
CA PRO A 253 -16.69 8.03 -19.29
C PRO A 253 -16.34 8.60 -17.92
N PHE A 254 -16.16 7.74 -16.91
CA PHE A 254 -15.77 8.18 -15.57
C PHE A 254 -14.40 8.88 -15.57
N HIS A 255 -13.41 8.34 -16.27
CA HIS A 255 -12.09 8.93 -16.39
C HIS A 255 -12.13 10.31 -17.10
N ILE A 256 -12.92 10.42 -18.17
CA ILE A 256 -13.12 11.69 -18.90
C ILE A 256 -13.78 12.74 -17.98
N GLN A 257 -14.84 12.35 -17.26
CA GLN A 257 -15.57 13.24 -16.37
C GLN A 257 -14.72 13.71 -15.19
N THR A 258 -14.03 12.80 -14.50
CA THR A 258 -13.27 13.12 -13.27
C THR A 258 -12.03 13.99 -13.53
N LYS A 259 -11.49 13.97 -14.75
CA LYS A 259 -10.41 14.88 -15.17
C LYS A 259 -10.91 16.13 -15.89
N ASP A 260 -12.24 16.31 -16.00
CA ASP A 260 -12.88 17.35 -16.81
C ASP A 260 -12.23 17.47 -18.20
N ALA A 261 -11.93 16.32 -18.82
CA ALA A 261 -10.99 16.23 -19.93
C ALA A 261 -11.43 17.03 -21.16
N LYS A 262 -12.74 17.28 -21.29
CA LYS A 262 -13.36 18.05 -22.38
C LYS A 262 -13.08 19.55 -22.27
N SER A 263 -12.83 20.04 -21.06
CA SER A 263 -12.58 21.46 -20.78
C SER A 263 -11.08 21.79 -20.68
N LEU A 264 -10.22 20.77 -20.69
CA LEU A 264 -8.77 20.95 -20.62
C LEU A 264 -8.21 21.74 -21.81
N PRO A 265 -7.18 22.59 -21.59
CA PRO A 265 -6.40 23.20 -22.66
C PRO A 265 -5.81 22.16 -23.62
N SER A 266 -5.57 22.54 -24.87
CA SER A 266 -5.16 21.62 -25.94
C SER A 266 -3.98 20.70 -25.60
N VAL A 267 -2.98 21.20 -24.87
CA VAL A 267 -1.79 20.42 -24.45
C VAL A 267 -2.16 19.36 -23.42
N GLN A 268 -2.84 19.75 -22.34
CA GLN A 268 -3.28 18.83 -21.28
C GLN A 268 -4.32 17.82 -21.78
N ARG A 269 -5.22 18.26 -22.67
CA ARG A 269 -6.17 17.39 -23.35
C ARG A 269 -5.46 16.32 -24.19
N SER A 270 -4.39 16.70 -24.90
CA SER A 270 -3.56 15.75 -25.66
C SER A 270 -2.81 14.76 -24.75
N GLU A 271 -2.32 15.21 -23.58
CA GLU A 271 -1.71 14.34 -22.57
C GLU A 271 -2.70 13.31 -22.01
N PHE A 272 -3.90 13.76 -21.64
CA PHE A 272 -4.98 12.88 -21.19
C PHE A 272 -5.33 11.82 -22.25
N ILE A 273 -5.51 12.23 -23.51
CA ILE A 273 -5.82 11.31 -24.60
C ILE A 273 -4.70 10.28 -24.77
N ARG A 274 -3.42 10.69 -24.69
CA ARG A 274 -2.28 9.77 -24.81
C ARG A 274 -2.22 8.77 -23.66
N ASP A 275 -2.53 9.18 -22.44
CA ASP A 275 -2.62 8.28 -21.29
C ASP A 275 -3.79 7.29 -21.46
N ALA A 276 -4.98 7.78 -21.80
CA ALA A 276 -6.15 6.92 -22.04
C ALA A 276 -5.90 5.90 -23.16
N VAL A 277 -5.28 6.31 -24.28
CA VAL A 277 -4.88 5.41 -25.37
C VAL A 277 -3.87 4.37 -24.88
N SER A 278 -2.90 4.75 -24.06
CA SER A 278 -1.92 3.82 -23.47
C SER A 278 -2.61 2.75 -22.60
N GLN A 279 -3.59 3.16 -21.78
CA GLN A 279 -4.38 2.22 -20.98
C GLN A 279 -5.20 1.26 -21.85
N ILE A 280 -5.88 1.80 -22.88
CA ILE A 280 -6.71 1.04 -23.83
C ILE A 280 -5.84 0.07 -24.66
N ALA A 281 -4.62 0.46 -25.02
CA ALA A 281 -3.69 -0.38 -25.77
C ALA A 281 -3.32 -1.67 -25.02
N GLY A 282 -3.35 -1.66 -23.69
CA GLY A 282 -3.14 -2.84 -22.84
C GLY A 282 -4.31 -3.83 -22.82
N VAL A 283 -5.47 -3.47 -23.37
CA VAL A 283 -6.63 -4.36 -23.47
C VAL A 283 -6.37 -5.44 -24.51
N SER A 284 -6.42 -6.70 -24.06
CA SER A 284 -6.08 -7.86 -24.90
C SER A 284 -7.14 -8.13 -25.96
N ASP A 285 -8.40 -7.95 -25.61
CA ASP A 285 -9.53 -8.15 -26.53
C ASP A 285 -9.58 -7.00 -27.55
N GLY A 286 -9.46 -7.35 -28.84
CA GLY A 286 -9.45 -6.37 -29.92
C GLY A 286 -10.77 -5.63 -30.08
N ILE A 287 -11.91 -6.30 -29.86
CA ILE A 287 -13.24 -5.72 -30.02
C ILE A 287 -13.48 -4.69 -28.92
N ILE A 288 -13.19 -5.04 -27.67
CA ILE A 288 -13.32 -4.11 -26.52
C ILE A 288 -12.39 -2.91 -26.73
N ARG A 289 -11.16 -3.15 -27.19
CA ARG A 289 -10.19 -2.09 -27.45
C ARG A 289 -10.69 -1.12 -28.53
N ASP A 290 -11.18 -1.63 -29.64
CA ASP A 290 -11.66 -0.80 -30.76
C ASP A 290 -12.90 0.01 -30.37
N ASP A 291 -13.83 -0.59 -29.61
CA ASP A 291 -15.00 0.10 -29.05
C ASP A 291 -14.62 1.25 -28.10
N LEU A 292 -13.64 1.03 -27.22
CA LEU A 292 -13.12 2.06 -26.32
C LEU A 292 -12.41 3.19 -27.08
N LEU A 293 -11.62 2.88 -28.11
CA LEU A 293 -10.96 3.89 -28.94
C LEU A 293 -11.98 4.74 -29.69
N LYS A 294 -13.00 4.12 -30.27
CA LYS A 294 -14.09 4.83 -30.95
C LYS A 294 -14.87 5.72 -29.99
N SER A 295 -15.18 5.21 -28.81
CA SER A 295 -15.84 6.00 -27.75
C SER A 295 -14.99 7.19 -27.30
N LEU A 296 -13.68 6.99 -27.10
CA LEU A 296 -12.75 8.06 -26.75
C LEU A 296 -12.67 9.12 -27.86
N ALA A 297 -12.59 8.71 -29.13
CA ALA A 297 -12.57 9.61 -30.28
C ALA A 297 -13.82 10.50 -30.32
N GLN A 298 -14.99 9.90 -30.13
CA GLN A 298 -16.27 10.61 -30.11
C GLN A 298 -16.38 11.58 -28.94
N GLU A 299 -16.11 11.13 -27.72
CA GLU A 299 -16.20 11.96 -26.51
C GLU A 299 -15.23 13.13 -26.53
N MET A 300 -14.03 12.90 -27.09
CA MET A 300 -12.97 13.90 -27.18
C MET A 300 -13.02 14.70 -28.47
N ARG A 301 -13.93 14.41 -29.42
CA ARG A 301 -14.04 15.09 -30.73
C ARG A 301 -12.70 15.14 -31.48
N VAL A 302 -12.06 13.98 -31.62
CA VAL A 302 -10.82 13.80 -32.38
C VAL A 302 -10.99 12.66 -33.38
N GLU A 303 -10.19 12.64 -34.43
CA GLU A 303 -10.23 11.58 -35.44
C GLU A 303 -9.71 10.25 -34.86
N GLU A 304 -10.49 9.18 -35.02
CA GLU A 304 -10.13 7.83 -34.56
C GLU A 304 -8.79 7.37 -35.17
N SER A 305 -8.55 7.74 -36.44
CA SER A 305 -7.31 7.40 -37.15
C SER A 305 -6.06 7.96 -36.47
N ASP A 306 -6.15 9.10 -35.78
CA ASP A 306 -5.03 9.68 -35.06
C ASP A 306 -4.79 8.98 -33.73
N LEU A 307 -5.85 8.49 -33.07
CA LEU A 307 -5.72 7.62 -31.89
C LEU A 307 -5.03 6.30 -32.24
N LEU A 308 -5.39 5.69 -33.37
CA LEU A 308 -4.76 4.45 -33.86
C LEU A 308 -3.27 4.66 -34.18
N LYS A 309 -2.89 5.78 -34.81
CA LYS A 309 -1.47 6.14 -35.03
C LYS A 309 -0.72 6.32 -33.72
N ASN A 310 -1.33 7.01 -32.74
CA ASN A 310 -0.75 7.18 -31.41
C ASN A 310 -0.52 5.83 -30.72
N MET A 311 -1.49 4.92 -30.77
CA MET A 311 -1.35 3.57 -30.22
C MET A 311 -0.23 2.77 -30.92
N ASN A 312 -0.15 2.82 -32.25
CA ASN A 312 0.87 2.08 -33.02
C ASN A 312 2.28 2.64 -32.83
N SER A 313 2.43 3.96 -32.75
CA SER A 313 3.71 4.60 -32.45
C SER A 313 4.19 4.33 -31.03
N GLN A 314 3.28 4.24 -30.06
CA GLN A 314 3.58 3.77 -28.70
C GLN A 314 4.02 2.30 -28.68
N LYS A 315 3.34 1.40 -29.43
CA LYS A 315 3.78 -0.01 -29.57
C LYS A 315 5.17 -0.10 -30.19
N GLN A 316 5.47 0.68 -31.23
CA GLN A 316 6.79 0.69 -31.85
C GLN A 316 7.88 1.30 -30.94
N ARG A 317 7.54 2.29 -30.10
CA ARG A 317 8.44 2.79 -29.04
C ARG A 317 8.70 1.71 -27.99
N ASN A 318 7.66 1.04 -27.49
CA ASN A 318 7.79 -0.05 -26.51
C ASN A 318 8.47 -1.32 -27.07
N LEU A 319 8.52 -1.48 -28.41
CA LEU A 319 9.26 -2.56 -29.08
C LEU A 319 10.72 -2.17 -29.39
N LYS A 320 11.03 -0.87 -29.47
CA LYS A 320 12.40 -0.34 -29.64
C LYS A 320 13.09 -0.08 -28.31
N GLU A 321 12.33 0.16 -27.25
CA GLU A 321 12.79 0.04 -25.88
C GLU A 321 12.86 -1.45 -25.51
N PRO A 322 13.95 -1.92 -24.87
CA PRO A 322 14.05 -3.32 -24.50
C PRO A 322 12.92 -3.66 -23.53
N ILE A 323 12.07 -4.60 -23.95
CA ILE A 323 11.03 -5.22 -23.13
C ILE A 323 11.69 -5.66 -21.81
N PRO A 324 11.25 -5.19 -20.62
CA PRO A 324 11.66 -5.78 -19.37
C PRO A 324 11.12 -7.20 -19.39
N THR A 325 12.00 -8.18 -19.58
CA THR A 325 11.69 -9.59 -19.44
C THR A 325 11.24 -9.83 -18.00
N PHE A 326 9.93 -9.87 -17.79
CA PHE A 326 9.39 -10.49 -16.60
C PHE A 326 9.85 -11.95 -16.60
N SER A 327 10.51 -12.33 -15.51
CA SER A 327 11.11 -13.63 -15.18
C SER A 327 12.56 -13.84 -15.58
N ARG A 328 13.46 -13.17 -14.84
CA ARG A 328 14.61 -13.82 -14.18
C ARG A 328 14.81 -13.09 -12.86
N GLU A 329 15.11 -13.83 -11.81
CA GLU A 329 15.49 -13.29 -10.50
C GLU A 329 16.60 -12.25 -10.70
N SER A 330 16.25 -10.96 -10.66
CA SER A 330 17.23 -9.90 -10.74
C SER A 330 17.74 -9.66 -9.33
N ASN A 331 19.05 -9.87 -9.16
CA ASN A 331 19.86 -9.27 -8.09
C ASN A 331 19.78 -7.74 -8.22
N GLU A 332 18.62 -7.13 -8.04
CA GLU A 332 18.42 -5.68 -8.09
C GLU A 332 18.34 -5.13 -6.67
N ILE A 333 19.14 -4.10 -6.38
CA ILE A 333 19.07 -3.37 -5.12
C ILE A 333 17.77 -2.56 -5.12
N ARG A 334 16.79 -2.99 -4.31
CA ARG A 334 15.50 -2.32 -4.16
C ARG A 334 15.51 -1.37 -2.96
N LEU A 335 15.61 -0.08 -3.25
CA LEU A 335 15.55 1.00 -2.26
C LEU A 335 14.09 1.43 -2.03
N THR A 336 13.45 0.88 -1.00
CA THR A 336 11.99 0.99 -0.80
C THR A 336 11.59 1.73 0.47
N SER A 337 12.45 1.78 1.49
CA SER A 337 12.14 2.44 2.77
C SER A 337 12.12 3.96 2.63
N LYS A 338 11.43 4.66 3.56
CA LYS A 338 11.40 6.14 3.57
C LYS A 338 12.81 6.74 3.69
N VAL A 339 13.68 6.11 4.48
CA VAL A 339 15.07 6.52 4.71
C VAL A 339 15.93 6.30 3.46
N GLN A 340 15.73 5.17 2.78
CA GLN A 340 16.40 4.89 1.50
C GLN A 340 15.96 5.89 0.43
N LYS A 341 14.66 6.19 0.34
CA LYS A 341 14.13 7.19 -0.60
C LYS A 341 14.66 8.60 -0.32
N ALA A 342 14.76 9.01 0.94
CA ALA A 342 15.34 10.30 1.32
C ALA A 342 16.82 10.42 0.90
N GLN A 343 17.61 9.36 1.07
CA GLN A 343 19.00 9.33 0.58
C GLN A 343 19.08 9.41 -0.95
N VAL A 344 18.21 8.68 -1.68
CA VAL A 344 18.15 8.74 -3.14
C VAL A 344 17.83 10.16 -3.60
N ILE A 345 16.85 10.82 -2.97
CA ILE A 345 16.49 12.20 -3.31
C ILE A 345 17.68 13.15 -3.10
N LEU A 346 18.37 13.09 -1.96
CA LEU A 346 19.53 13.95 -1.72
C LEU A 346 20.66 13.73 -2.74
N VAL A 347 20.93 12.49 -3.11
CA VAL A 347 21.94 12.17 -4.14
C VAL A 347 21.52 12.66 -5.52
N LYS A 348 20.24 12.53 -5.88
CA LYS A 348 19.70 13.09 -7.12
C LYS A 348 19.82 14.61 -7.16
N ILE A 349 19.59 15.31 -6.05
CA ILE A 349 19.78 16.76 -5.96
C ILE A 349 21.26 17.13 -6.09
N LEU A 350 22.14 16.39 -5.42
CA LEU A 350 23.59 16.57 -5.55
C LEU A 350 24.09 16.31 -6.98
N ALA A 351 23.41 15.42 -7.71
CA ALA A 351 23.75 15.05 -9.08
C ALA A 351 23.06 15.93 -10.14
N GLY A 352 21.93 16.55 -9.83
CA GLY A 352 21.11 17.33 -10.78
C GLY A 352 21.74 18.66 -11.18
N GLU A 353 21.15 19.39 -12.14
CA GLU A 353 21.76 20.59 -12.74
C GLU A 353 21.66 21.86 -11.86
N ASP A 354 20.81 21.87 -10.84
CA ASP A 354 20.57 23.03 -9.96
C ASP A 354 21.72 23.23 -8.95
N LEU A 355 22.59 24.21 -9.24
CA LEU A 355 23.74 24.55 -8.40
C LEU A 355 23.36 25.09 -7.01
N ASP A 356 22.25 25.81 -6.88
CA ASP A 356 21.81 26.37 -5.60
C ASP A 356 21.28 25.25 -4.70
N ALA A 357 20.49 24.32 -5.25
CA ALA A 357 20.02 23.14 -4.53
C ALA A 357 21.17 22.23 -4.09
N ARG A 358 22.17 22.01 -4.97
CA ARG A 358 23.41 21.31 -4.61
C ARG A 358 24.09 21.99 -3.42
N GLN A 359 24.19 23.32 -3.43
CA GLN A 359 24.86 24.07 -2.36
C GLN A 359 24.12 23.98 -1.03
N ILE A 360 22.78 23.96 -1.05
CA ILE A 360 21.96 23.74 0.17
C ILE A 360 22.23 22.35 0.75
N VAL A 361 22.27 21.31 -0.09
CA VAL A 361 22.56 19.94 0.37
C VAL A 361 23.97 19.86 0.93
N ARG A 362 24.99 20.39 0.22
CA ARG A 362 26.39 20.39 0.70
C ARG A 362 26.59 21.07 2.05
N LYS A 363 25.88 22.18 2.30
CA LYS A 363 25.96 22.91 3.58
C LYS A 363 25.33 22.16 4.76
N LYS A 364 24.35 21.29 4.50
CA LYS A 364 23.50 20.70 5.55
C LYS A 364 23.58 19.18 5.68
N VAL A 365 24.16 18.48 4.71
CA VAL A 365 24.20 17.02 4.62
C VAL A 365 25.65 16.54 4.62
N HIS A 366 25.97 15.70 5.59
CA HIS A 366 27.28 15.03 5.70
C HIS A 366 27.16 13.55 5.32
N LEU A 367 28.30 12.90 5.02
CA LEU A 367 28.34 11.51 4.54
C LEU A 367 27.76 10.50 5.54
N GLU A 368 27.72 10.84 6.82
CA GLU A 368 27.18 10.03 7.90
C GLU A 368 25.66 9.84 7.80
N LEU A 369 24.95 10.73 7.09
CA LEU A 369 23.51 10.60 6.85
C LEU A 369 23.17 9.54 5.79
N PHE A 370 24.16 9.07 5.03
CA PHE A 370 23.99 7.99 4.06
C PHE A 370 24.31 6.65 4.70
N LEU A 371 23.26 5.87 4.97
CA LEU A 371 23.35 4.55 5.61
C LEU A 371 23.51 3.42 4.57
N GLU A 372 22.99 3.61 3.36
CA GLU A 372 23.10 2.61 2.30
C GLU A 372 24.50 2.69 1.65
N PRO A 373 25.28 1.59 1.63
CA PRO A 373 26.67 1.63 1.16
C PRO A 373 26.84 2.22 -0.24
N VAL A 374 25.97 1.83 -1.18
CA VAL A 374 26.01 2.31 -2.57
C VAL A 374 25.70 3.81 -2.65
N LEU A 375 24.71 4.30 -1.92
CA LEU A 375 24.36 5.72 -1.89
C LEU A 375 25.41 6.56 -1.17
N LYS A 376 26.04 6.02 -0.13
CA LYS A 376 27.15 6.67 0.58
C LYS A 376 28.36 6.83 -0.32
N LYS A 377 28.71 5.77 -1.07
CA LYS A 377 29.78 5.81 -2.08
C LYS A 377 29.46 6.84 -3.16
N LEU A 378 28.23 6.84 -3.68
CA LEU A 378 27.79 7.80 -4.69
C LEU A 378 27.84 9.25 -4.18
N ALA A 379 27.31 9.51 -2.98
CA ALA A 379 27.39 10.82 -2.35
C ALA A 379 28.85 11.29 -2.17
N LYS A 380 29.76 10.39 -1.76
CA LYS A 380 31.19 10.69 -1.62
C LYS A 380 31.84 11.13 -2.93
N LEU A 381 31.43 10.55 -4.06
CA LEU A 381 31.94 10.90 -5.39
C LEU A 381 31.37 12.22 -5.90
N VAL A 382 30.09 12.50 -5.62
CA VAL A 382 29.38 13.66 -6.17
C VAL A 382 29.56 14.95 -5.34
N ILE A 383 29.61 14.85 -4.01
CA ILE A 383 29.71 16.02 -3.12
C ILE A 383 30.87 16.97 -3.48
N PRO A 384 32.09 16.49 -3.81
CA PRO A 384 33.22 17.36 -4.13
C PRO A 384 33.14 18.12 -5.47
N ILE A 385 32.22 17.74 -6.38
CA ILE A 385 32.17 18.24 -7.76
C ILE A 385 31.30 19.50 -7.82
N TYR A 386 31.91 20.69 -7.88
CA TYR A 386 31.14 21.96 -7.89
C TYR A 386 30.54 22.28 -9.26
N ASP A 387 31.15 21.81 -10.33
CA ASP A 387 30.78 22.08 -11.72
C ASP A 387 29.95 20.93 -12.33
N GLU A 388 30.00 20.77 -13.65
CA GLU A 388 29.32 19.67 -14.34
C GLU A 388 29.83 18.30 -13.88
N ILE A 389 28.92 17.32 -13.83
CA ILE A 389 29.22 15.96 -13.41
C ILE A 389 29.44 15.09 -14.64
N ASP A 390 30.60 14.45 -14.71
CA ASP A 390 30.86 13.36 -15.64
C ASP A 390 30.20 12.07 -15.11
N TYR A 391 28.93 11.86 -15.47
CA TYR A 391 28.17 10.68 -15.03
C TYR A 391 28.84 9.36 -15.42
N PRO A 392 29.34 9.16 -16.66
CA PRO A 392 30.12 7.97 -17.01
C PRO A 392 31.30 7.70 -16.08
N ALA A 393 32.13 8.72 -15.79
CA ALA A 393 33.29 8.56 -14.92
C ALA A 393 32.91 8.14 -13.49
N ILE A 394 31.75 8.60 -12.97
CA ILE A 394 31.24 8.19 -11.66
C ILE A 394 30.71 6.76 -11.69
N VAL A 395 29.96 6.37 -12.73
CA VAL A 395 29.42 5.01 -12.86
C VAL A 395 30.54 3.97 -12.92
N ASP A 396 31.65 4.29 -13.59
CA ASP A 396 32.81 3.40 -13.69
C ASP A 396 33.53 3.13 -12.37
N GLN A 397 33.29 3.96 -11.33
CA GLN A 397 33.82 3.71 -9.98
C GLN A 397 33.09 2.59 -9.23
N PHE A 398 32.01 2.02 -9.77
CA PHE A 398 31.26 0.93 -9.15
C PHE A 398 31.65 -0.41 -9.80
N ASP A 399 31.98 -1.41 -8.98
CA ASP A 399 32.52 -2.68 -9.48
C ASP A 399 31.41 -3.65 -9.91
N SER A 400 30.22 -3.53 -9.31
CA SER A 400 29.08 -4.41 -9.59
C SER A 400 28.18 -3.83 -10.68
N ASP A 401 27.81 -4.65 -11.66
CA ASP A 401 26.80 -4.31 -12.67
C ASP A 401 25.47 -3.85 -12.05
N VAL A 402 25.13 -4.39 -10.88
CA VAL A 402 23.91 -4.04 -10.13
C VAL A 402 24.01 -2.63 -9.57
N GLU A 403 25.17 -2.27 -9.00
CA GLU A 403 25.43 -0.94 -8.47
C GLU A 403 25.50 0.08 -9.60
N ARG A 404 26.22 -0.24 -10.69
CA ARG A 404 26.28 0.59 -11.90
C ARG A 404 24.88 0.90 -12.41
N LYS A 405 24.03 -0.12 -12.55
CA LYS A 405 22.64 0.03 -13.00
C LYS A 405 21.82 0.92 -12.05
N LEU A 406 21.96 0.74 -10.74
CA LEU A 406 21.27 1.58 -9.75
C LEU A 406 21.71 3.05 -9.86
N VAL A 407 23.02 3.30 -9.93
CA VAL A 407 23.59 4.65 -10.02
C VAL A 407 23.17 5.32 -11.33
N THR A 408 23.23 4.62 -12.46
CA THR A 408 22.74 5.11 -13.75
C THR A 408 21.26 5.50 -13.67
N ASN A 409 20.40 4.65 -13.09
CA ASN A 409 18.98 4.97 -12.93
C ASN A 409 18.75 6.22 -12.06
N ILE A 410 19.54 6.38 -10.98
CA ILE A 410 19.48 7.56 -10.12
C ILE A 410 19.79 8.84 -10.92
N PHE A 411 20.77 8.81 -11.82
CA PHE A 411 21.11 9.96 -12.66
C PHE A 411 20.07 10.25 -13.76
N MET A 412 19.49 9.21 -14.36
CA MET A 412 18.51 9.38 -15.45
C MET A 412 17.13 9.79 -14.94
N ASP A 413 16.72 9.32 -13.77
CA ASP A 413 15.48 9.74 -13.13
C ASP A 413 15.69 11.10 -12.44
N GLY A 414 15.65 12.19 -13.20
CA GLY A 414 15.75 13.56 -12.68
C GLY A 414 14.73 13.88 -11.57
N ILE A 415 14.96 14.98 -10.86
CA ILE A 415 14.02 15.53 -9.89
C ILE A 415 13.35 16.77 -10.49
N ASP A 416 12.03 16.87 -10.29
CA ASP A 416 11.27 18.08 -10.60
C ASP A 416 11.82 19.27 -9.80
N GLY A 417 12.24 20.33 -10.49
CA GLY A 417 12.87 21.51 -9.90
C GLY A 417 11.94 22.35 -9.02
N SER A 418 10.64 22.05 -8.98
CA SER A 418 9.71 22.74 -8.08
C SER A 418 9.96 22.36 -6.61
N ASN A 419 10.11 23.38 -5.74
CA ASN A 419 10.20 23.24 -4.28
C ASN A 419 11.40 22.42 -3.72
N LEU A 420 12.52 22.34 -4.45
CA LEU A 420 13.74 21.60 -4.03
C LEU A 420 14.21 21.93 -2.60
N THR A 421 14.15 23.20 -2.18
CA THR A 421 14.55 23.60 -0.83
C THR A 421 13.75 22.90 0.26
N SER A 422 12.42 22.83 0.11
CA SER A 422 11.54 22.13 1.06
C SER A 422 11.77 20.62 1.04
N LEU A 423 11.99 20.05 -0.15
CA LEU A 423 12.27 18.64 -0.33
C LEU A 423 13.60 18.22 0.35
N VAL A 424 14.63 19.06 0.28
CA VAL A 424 15.90 18.86 0.99
C VAL A 424 15.67 18.89 2.50
N GLN A 425 14.87 19.83 3.01
CA GLN A 425 14.55 19.91 4.43
C GLN A 425 13.82 18.65 4.92
N ASP A 426 12.83 18.17 4.17
CA ASP A 426 12.08 16.95 4.49
C ASP A 426 12.96 15.70 4.50
N CYS A 427 13.89 15.61 3.55
CA CYS A 427 14.86 14.53 3.50
C CYS A 427 15.81 14.58 4.70
N ILE A 428 16.36 15.75 5.02
CA ILE A 428 17.24 15.93 6.18
C ILE A 428 16.51 15.59 7.47
N HIS A 429 15.27 16.08 7.63
CA HIS A 429 14.43 15.76 8.77
C HIS A 429 14.23 14.25 8.89
N THR A 430 13.87 13.59 7.79
CA THR A 430 13.68 12.13 7.74
C THR A 430 14.95 11.36 8.15
N LEU A 431 16.12 11.78 7.67
CA LEU A 431 17.40 11.13 7.96
C LEU A 431 17.90 11.39 9.38
N LYS A 432 17.73 12.61 9.91
CA LYS A 432 18.09 12.95 11.30
C LYS A 432 17.16 12.32 12.32
N ALA A 433 15.87 12.24 12.02
CA ALA A 433 14.88 11.61 12.89
C ALA A 433 15.06 10.08 12.99
N HIS A 434 15.59 9.44 11.95
CA HIS A 434 15.74 7.98 11.91
C HIS A 434 16.63 7.40 13.03
N PRO A 435 17.89 7.81 13.23
CA PRO A 435 18.74 7.26 14.28
C PRO A 435 18.14 7.50 15.67
N ILE A 436 17.51 8.66 15.91
CA ILE A 436 16.85 8.96 17.18
C ILE A 436 15.66 8.03 17.41
N LYS A 437 14.85 7.77 16.36
CA LYS A 437 13.73 6.83 16.44
C LYS A 437 14.20 5.40 16.72
N GLU A 438 15.31 4.97 16.12
CA GLU A 438 15.90 3.66 16.44
C GLU A 438 16.51 3.63 17.85
N ASN A 439 17.19 4.68 18.31
CA ASN A 439 17.68 4.78 19.69
C ASN A 439 16.54 4.76 20.71
N ILE A 440 15.44 5.50 20.48
CA ILE A 440 14.24 5.44 21.31
C ILE A 440 13.69 4.01 21.33
N ARG A 441 13.67 3.35 20.17
CA ARG A 441 13.20 1.97 20.08
C ARG A 441 14.08 1.04 20.89
N GLU A 442 15.41 1.15 20.76
CA GLU A 442 16.38 0.37 21.53
C GLU A 442 16.28 0.61 23.03
N MET A 443 16.25 1.88 23.45
CA MET A 443 16.11 2.27 24.86
C MET A 443 14.78 1.80 25.44
N ARG A 444 13.68 1.88 24.69
CA ARG A 444 12.40 1.29 25.11
C ARG A 444 12.47 -0.22 25.25
N ILE A 445 13.32 -0.90 24.47
CA ILE A 445 13.55 -2.32 24.67
C ILE A 445 14.42 -2.53 25.91
N ARG A 446 15.42 -1.69 26.18
CA ARG A 446 16.25 -1.76 27.39
C ARG A 446 15.45 -1.52 28.68
N ILE A 447 14.55 -0.54 28.69
CA ILE A 447 13.57 -0.32 29.78
C ILE A 447 12.83 -1.63 30.08
N ARG A 448 12.30 -2.27 29.02
CA ARG A 448 11.56 -3.52 29.13
C ARG A 448 12.43 -4.68 29.65
N GLU A 449 13.71 -4.73 29.30
CA GLU A 449 14.63 -5.74 29.84
C GLU A 449 14.90 -5.55 31.33
N LEU A 450 15.09 -4.30 31.76
CA LEU A 450 15.30 -3.96 33.17
C LEU A 450 14.05 -4.30 33.98
N GLU A 451 12.87 -3.93 33.49
CA GLU A 451 11.59 -4.28 34.13
C GLU A 451 11.36 -5.80 34.22
N GLU A 452 11.69 -6.57 33.16
CA GLU A 452 11.59 -8.03 33.17
C GLU A 452 12.60 -8.69 34.13
N ALA A 453 13.76 -8.07 34.34
CA ALA A 453 14.78 -8.52 35.29
C ALA A 453 14.52 -8.08 36.74
N GLY A 454 13.51 -7.24 36.98
CA GLY A 454 13.27 -6.62 38.29
C GLY A 454 14.30 -5.55 38.66
N GLU A 455 15.03 -5.03 37.67
CA GLU A 455 16.00 -3.94 37.79
C GLU A 455 15.32 -2.58 37.55
N ASP A 456 15.91 -1.51 38.06
CA ASP A 456 15.36 -0.15 37.94
C ASP A 456 15.56 0.42 36.51
N PRO A 457 14.47 0.73 35.77
CA PRO A 457 14.57 1.29 34.42
C PRO A 457 14.71 2.82 34.38
N THR A 458 14.78 3.50 35.53
CA THR A 458 14.66 4.97 35.62
C THR A 458 15.63 5.72 34.71
N GLU A 459 16.91 5.34 34.65
CA GLU A 459 17.89 5.98 33.76
C GLU A 459 17.51 5.83 32.28
N ALA A 460 17.06 4.64 31.90
CA ALA A 460 16.65 4.35 30.53
C ALA A 460 15.37 5.11 30.13
N ILE A 461 14.44 5.32 31.08
CA ILE A 461 13.24 6.14 30.91
C ILE A 461 13.62 7.61 30.71
N ILE A 462 14.53 8.14 31.53
CA ILE A 462 15.04 9.52 31.41
C ILE A 462 15.68 9.71 30.03
N GLU A 463 16.46 8.74 29.57
CA GLU A 463 17.12 8.82 28.27
C GLU A 463 16.12 8.76 27.10
N VAL A 464 15.05 7.96 27.19
CA VAL A 464 13.94 8.00 26.21
C VAL A 464 13.29 9.38 26.19
N ALA A 465 13.06 10.00 27.35
CA ALA A 465 12.45 11.33 27.42
C ALA A 465 13.34 12.39 26.74
N LYS A 466 14.67 12.36 26.98
CA LYS A 466 15.63 13.24 26.29
C LYS A 466 15.62 13.03 24.78
N LEU A 467 15.68 11.78 24.31
CA LEU A 467 15.64 11.46 22.88
C LEU A 467 14.31 11.88 22.24
N GLN A 468 13.20 11.82 22.98
CA GLN A 468 11.90 12.33 22.51
C GLN A 468 11.88 13.86 22.40
N GLU A 469 12.55 14.56 23.31
CA GLU A 469 12.73 16.01 23.24
C GLU A 469 13.64 16.41 22.06
N GLU A 470 14.73 15.66 21.85
CA GLU A 470 15.60 15.81 20.68
C GLU A 470 14.86 15.54 19.36
N LEU A 471 13.98 14.53 19.33
CA LEU A 471 13.16 14.26 18.15
C LEU A 471 12.17 15.40 17.84
N LYS A 472 11.63 16.03 18.89
CA LYS A 472 10.75 17.21 18.76
C LYS A 472 11.52 18.45 18.28
N SER A 473 12.76 18.65 18.73
CA SER A 473 13.58 19.80 18.32
C SER A 473 14.02 19.71 16.86
N ILE A 474 14.02 18.52 16.25
CA ILE A 474 14.26 18.33 14.81
C ILE A 474 13.01 18.64 13.95
N SER A 475 11.83 18.74 14.58
CA SER A 475 10.54 18.99 13.92
C SER A 475 10.15 20.49 13.87
N ILE A 476 10.98 21.36 14.42
CA ILE A 476 10.89 22.83 14.40
C ILE A 476 12.04 23.35 13.55
#